data_AF-A0A9Q1RSP4-F1
#
_entry.id   AF-A0A9Q1RSP4-F1
#
_cell.length_a   1.000
_cell.length_b   1.000
_cell.length_c   1.000
_cell.angle_alpha   90.00
_cell.angle_beta   90.00
_cell.angle_gamma   90.00
#
_symmetry.space_group_name_H-M   'P 1'
#
loop_
_entity.id
_entity.type
_entity.pdbx_description
1 polymer ?
#
loop_
_entity_poly.entity_id
_entity_poly.type
_entity_poly.pdbx_seq_one_letter_code
_entity_poly.pdbx_strand_id
1 'polypeptide(L)'
;MLHLKIEAENHCTSQTRLLIDQISQQQGRVVALEEQMKRQDQECRQLRALVQDLESKGMKKLIGDGQMPVAAVVVMACNRADYLERTIKSILKYQTSVASKYPLFITQHLDFEPVHTERPGELIAYYKIARHYKWALDQLFHKHNFSRVIILEDDMEIAADFF
;
A
#
# COMPACT_ATOMS: atom_id res chain seq x y z
N MET A 1 44.90 -44.92 26.17
CA MET A 1 43.45 -45.03 25.83
C MET A 1 42.58 -44.03 26.62
N LEU A 2 42.79 -43.83 27.93
CA LEU A 2 42.06 -42.82 28.74
C LEU A 2 42.28 -41.37 28.29
N HIS A 3 43.52 -40.99 27.95
CA HIS A 3 43.87 -39.63 27.58
C HIS A 3 43.12 -39.11 26.34
N LEU A 4 43.03 -39.93 25.29
CA LEU A 4 42.28 -39.59 24.06
C LEU A 4 40.77 -39.41 24.29
N LYS A 5 40.19 -40.16 25.24
CA LYS A 5 38.77 -40.01 25.61
C LYS A 5 38.52 -38.69 26.35
N ILE A 6 39.44 -38.30 27.24
CA ILE A 6 39.39 -37.03 27.96
C ILE A 6 39.54 -35.85 27.00
N GLU A 7 40.45 -35.92 26.03
CA GLU A 7 40.61 -34.87 25.01
C GLU A 7 39.37 -34.73 24.13
N ALA A 8 38.78 -35.84 23.68
CA ALA A 8 37.54 -35.83 22.89
C ALA A 8 36.35 -35.26 23.69
N GLU A 9 36.24 -35.58 24.98
CA GLU A 9 35.19 -35.08 25.87
C GLU A 9 35.36 -33.58 26.17
N ASN A 10 36.59 -33.13 26.42
CA ASN A 10 36.92 -31.72 26.57
C ASN A 10 36.64 -30.93 25.28
N HIS A 11 36.95 -31.51 24.12
CA HIS A 11 36.66 -30.92 22.81
C HIS A 11 35.16 -30.79 22.56
N CYS A 12 34.39 -31.85 22.81
CA CYS A 12 32.92 -31.85 22.69
C CYS A 12 32.27 -30.82 23.63
N THR A 13 32.76 -30.74 24.87
CA THR A 13 32.30 -29.76 25.86
C THR A 13 32.59 -28.32 25.41
N SER A 14 33.78 -28.07 24.86
CA SER A 14 34.17 -26.76 24.34
C SER A 14 33.32 -26.34 23.14
N GLN A 15 33.09 -27.25 22.18
CA GLN A 15 32.21 -26.99 21.04
C GLN A 15 30.76 -26.72 21.48
N THR A 16 30.26 -27.47 22.47
CA THR A 16 28.91 -27.28 23.00
C THR A 16 28.76 -25.92 23.66
N ARG A 17 29.75 -25.47 24.45
CA ARG A 17 29.73 -24.12 25.04
C ARG A 17 29.73 -23.02 23.98
N LEU A 18 30.54 -23.17 22.93
CA LEU A 18 30.58 -22.21 21.82
C LEU A 18 29.22 -22.08 21.13
N LEU A 19 28.53 -23.20 20.88
CA LEU A 19 27.20 -23.19 20.29
C LEU A 19 26.16 -22.52 21.21
N ILE A 20 26.23 -22.76 22.52
CA ILE A 20 25.35 -22.11 23.50
C ILE A 20 25.57 -20.60 23.49
N ASP A 21 26.81 -20.13 23.46
CA ASP A 21 27.14 -18.70 23.41
C ASP A 21 26.61 -18.06 22.12
N GLN A 22 26.75 -18.75 20.97
CA GLN A 22 26.20 -18.30 19.69
C GLN A 22 24.66 -18.19 19.72
N ILE A 23 23.98 -19.22 20.26
CA ILE A 23 22.52 -19.20 20.41
C ILE A 23 22.08 -18.07 21.34
N SER A 24 22.78 -17.88 22.46
CA SER A 24 22.48 -16.81 23.40
C SER A 24 22.64 -15.43 22.74
N GLN A 25 23.67 -15.24 21.93
CA GLN A 25 23.87 -14.00 21.18
C GLN A 25 22.77 -13.78 20.13
N GLN A 26 22.37 -14.83 19.42
CA GLN A 26 21.28 -14.76 18.44
C GLN A 26 19.94 -14.44 19.11
N GLN A 27 19.64 -15.06 20.27
CA GLN A 27 18.44 -14.75 21.05
C GLN A 27 18.41 -13.29 21.47
N GLY A 28 19.55 -12.73 21.94
CA GLY A 28 19.64 -11.30 22.25
C GLY A 28 19.33 -10.40 21.05
N ARG A 29 19.81 -10.75 19.85
CA ARG A 29 19.51 -10.00 18.61
C ARG A 29 18.04 -10.09 18.22
N VAL A 30 17.42 -11.27 18.35
CA VAL A 30 16.00 -11.47 18.03
C VAL A 30 15.14 -10.61 18.94
N VAL A 31 15.39 -10.63 20.26
CA VAL A 31 14.63 -9.81 21.22
C VAL A 31 14.77 -8.31 20.90
N ALA A 32 15.98 -7.84 20.61
CA ALA A 32 16.19 -6.43 20.23
C ALA A 32 15.44 -6.05 18.94
N LEU A 33 15.43 -6.94 17.94
CA LEU A 33 14.69 -6.73 16.70
C LEU A 33 13.17 -6.73 16.94
N GLU A 34 12.65 -7.63 17.78
CA GLU A 34 11.24 -7.67 18.14
C GLU A 34 10.79 -6.39 18.85
N GLU A 35 11.62 -5.86 19.76
CA GLU A 35 11.36 -4.57 20.42
C GLU A 35 11.39 -3.39 19.45
N GLN A 36 12.31 -3.40 18.47
CA GLN A 36 12.36 -2.38 17.43
C GLN A 36 11.13 -2.47 16.52
N MET A 37 10.72 -3.67 16.11
CA MET A 37 9.54 -3.90 15.29
C MET A 37 8.27 -3.44 16.01
N LYS A 38 8.14 -3.69 17.32
CA LYS A 38 7.03 -3.18 18.14
C LYS A 38 6.98 -1.66 18.19
N ARG A 39 8.13 -1.00 18.39
CA ARG A 39 8.24 0.47 18.36
C ARG A 39 7.84 1.02 17.00
N GLN A 40 8.37 0.45 15.93
CA GLN A 40 8.07 0.85 14.56
C GLN A 40 6.60 0.62 14.21
N ASP A 41 5.99 -0.47 14.68
CA ASP A 41 4.55 -0.73 14.49
C ASP A 41 3.68 0.29 15.23
N GLN A 42 4.08 0.70 16.44
CA GLN A 42 3.40 1.77 17.17
C GLN A 42 3.51 3.12 16.45
N GLU A 43 4.69 3.48 15.97
CA GLU A 43 4.89 4.69 15.16
C GLU A 43 4.06 4.64 13.86
N CYS A 44 4.04 3.51 13.17
CA CYS A 44 3.21 3.31 11.98
C CYS A 44 1.72 3.48 12.29
N ARG A 45 1.23 2.97 13.43
CA ARG A 45 -0.16 3.16 13.87
C ARG A 45 -0.48 4.62 14.12
N GLN A 46 0.40 5.35 14.79
CA GLN A 46 0.24 6.79 15.04
C GLN A 46 0.21 7.59 13.74
N LEU A 47 1.14 7.31 12.82
CA LEU A 47 1.23 7.98 11.54
C LEU A 47 -0.01 7.71 10.68
N ARG A 48 -0.49 6.46 10.64
CA ARG A 48 -1.73 6.09 9.94
C ARG A 48 -2.94 6.85 10.48
N ALA A 49 -3.06 6.99 11.81
CA ALA A 49 -4.15 7.75 12.42
C ALA A 49 -4.10 9.24 12.03
N LEU A 50 -2.91 9.85 12.01
CA LEU A 50 -2.75 11.25 11.60
C LEU A 50 -3.09 11.46 10.13
N VAL A 51 -2.63 10.57 9.24
CA VAL A 51 -2.97 10.61 7.81
C VAL A 51 -4.48 10.52 7.62
N GLN A 52 -5.14 9.60 8.33
CA GLN A 52 -6.59 9.42 8.25
C GLN A 52 -7.37 10.67 8.73
N ASP A 53 -6.89 11.36 9.76
CA ASP A 53 -7.47 12.63 10.21
C ASP A 53 -7.29 13.75 9.17
N LEU A 54 -6.10 13.87 8.58
CA LEU A 54 -5.84 14.85 7.51
C LEU A 54 -6.70 14.60 6.27
N GLU A 55 -6.82 13.34 5.84
CA GLU A 55 -7.69 12.94 4.74
C GLU A 55 -9.16 13.27 5.04
N SER A 56 -9.63 12.96 6.26
CA SER A 56 -11.00 13.25 6.69
C SER A 56 -11.29 14.76 6.68
N LYS A 57 -10.33 15.58 7.10
CA LYS A 57 -10.42 17.05 7.05
C LYS A 57 -10.43 17.56 5.61
N GLY A 58 -9.57 17.02 4.75
CA GLY A 58 -9.54 17.35 3.32
C GLY A 58 -10.86 17.01 2.63
N MET A 59 -11.43 15.84 2.95
CA MET A 59 -12.71 15.38 2.43
C MET A 59 -13.87 16.28 2.84
N LYS A 60 -13.94 16.64 4.13
CA LYS A 60 -14.96 17.57 4.65
C LYS A 60 -14.91 18.92 3.95
N LYS A 61 -13.71 19.43 3.65
CA LYS A 61 -13.51 20.67 2.89
C LYS A 61 -14.02 20.58 1.44
N LEU A 62 -13.91 19.41 0.81
CA LEU A 62 -14.36 19.17 -0.57
C LEU A 62 -15.88 19.00 -0.67
N ILE A 63 -16.51 18.36 0.32
CA ILE A 63 -17.93 17.97 0.26
C ILE A 63 -18.86 19.09 0.78
N GLY A 64 -18.38 19.99 1.64
CA GLY A 64 -19.21 21.03 2.25
C GLY A 64 -20.29 20.46 3.19
N ASP A 65 -20.93 21.32 3.98
CA ASP A 65 -21.75 20.94 5.14
C ASP A 65 -23.13 20.29 4.82
N GLY A 66 -23.40 19.74 3.63
CA GLY A 66 -24.80 19.37 3.33
C GLY A 66 -25.17 18.26 2.35
N GLN A 67 -24.32 17.74 1.47
CA GLN A 67 -24.73 16.68 0.55
C GLN A 67 -23.65 15.63 0.30
N MET A 68 -24.02 14.35 0.42
CA MET A 68 -23.14 13.27 -0.02
C MET A 68 -22.94 13.34 -1.54
N PRO A 69 -21.70 13.16 -2.03
CA PRO A 69 -21.43 13.12 -3.46
C PRO A 69 -22.24 12.04 -4.18
N VAL A 70 -22.59 12.29 -5.44
CA VAL A 70 -23.35 11.38 -6.30
C VAL A 70 -22.50 10.16 -6.68
N ALA A 71 -21.25 10.39 -7.05
CA ALA A 71 -20.26 9.35 -7.31
C ALA A 71 -18.84 9.91 -7.16
N ALA A 72 -17.89 9.11 -6.70
CA ALA A 72 -16.47 9.47 -6.80
C ALA A 72 -15.97 9.18 -8.22
N VAL A 73 -15.18 10.07 -8.79
CA VAL A 73 -14.48 9.81 -10.06
C VAL A 73 -13.04 9.47 -9.75
N VAL A 74 -12.56 8.33 -10.23
CA VAL A 74 -11.19 7.89 -10.03
C VAL A 74 -10.49 7.69 -11.37
N VAL A 75 -9.32 8.30 -11.51
CA VAL A 75 -8.40 8.06 -12.63
C VAL A 75 -7.34 7.07 -12.19
N MET A 76 -7.33 5.91 -12.85
CA MET A 76 -6.34 4.85 -12.66
C MET A 76 -5.10 5.19 -13.50
N ALA A 77 -3.99 5.56 -12.84
CA ALA A 77 -2.77 5.99 -13.52
C ALA A 77 -1.54 5.20 -13.05
N CYS A 78 -0.57 4.98 -13.94
CA CYS A 78 0.67 4.29 -13.57
C CYS A 78 1.93 5.10 -13.89
N ASN A 79 2.36 5.16 -15.14
CA ASN A 79 3.65 5.76 -15.53
C ASN A 79 3.61 6.59 -16.81
N ARG A 80 2.42 6.96 -17.29
CA ARG A 80 2.21 7.73 -18.53
C ARG A 80 1.85 9.19 -18.24
N ALA A 81 2.82 9.97 -17.78
CA ALA A 81 2.59 11.34 -17.33
C ALA A 81 1.89 12.24 -18.38
N ASP A 82 2.33 12.18 -19.64
CA ASP A 82 1.75 13.02 -20.71
C ASP A 82 0.28 12.67 -21.02
N TYR A 83 -0.07 11.38 -20.95
CA TYR A 83 -1.44 10.92 -21.14
C TYR A 83 -2.31 11.33 -19.96
N LEU A 84 -1.82 11.09 -18.74
CA LEU A 84 -2.48 11.48 -17.51
C LEU A 84 -2.79 12.99 -17.49
N GLU A 85 -1.83 13.82 -17.89
CA GLU A 85 -2.03 15.27 -17.93
C GLU A 85 -3.17 15.66 -18.89
N ARG A 86 -3.24 15.04 -20.08
CA ARG A 86 -4.32 15.26 -21.04
C ARG A 86 -5.68 14.85 -20.47
N THR A 87 -5.74 13.67 -19.87
CA THR A 87 -6.94 13.14 -19.23
C THR A 87 -7.44 14.08 -18.12
N ILE A 88 -6.54 14.51 -17.22
CA ILE A 88 -6.86 15.45 -16.14
C ILE A 88 -7.35 16.79 -16.72
N LYS A 89 -6.68 17.34 -17.73
CA LYS A 89 -7.11 18.59 -18.37
C LYS A 89 -8.52 18.46 -18.97
N SER A 90 -8.80 17.34 -19.63
CA SER A 90 -10.13 17.06 -20.17
C SER A 90 -11.18 16.96 -19.06
N ILE A 91 -10.86 16.32 -17.95
CA ILE A 91 -11.74 16.18 -16.78
C ILE A 91 -12.06 17.53 -16.16
N LEU A 92 -11.03 18.31 -15.83
CA LEU A 92 -11.17 19.58 -15.13
C LEU A 92 -11.97 20.63 -15.92
N LYS A 93 -11.96 20.53 -17.26
CA LYS A 93 -12.77 21.38 -18.15
C LYS A 93 -14.26 21.33 -17.84
N TYR A 94 -14.79 20.17 -17.45
CA TYR A 94 -16.23 19.97 -17.20
C TYR A 94 -16.55 19.67 -15.73
N GLN A 95 -15.58 19.16 -14.96
CA GLN A 95 -15.79 18.74 -13.57
C GLN A 95 -15.87 19.91 -12.58
N THR A 96 -15.21 21.03 -12.85
CA THR A 96 -15.04 22.13 -11.88
C THR A 96 -16.39 22.66 -11.36
N SER A 97 -17.41 22.75 -12.21
CA SER A 97 -18.77 23.21 -11.84
C SER A 97 -19.58 22.18 -11.04
N VAL A 98 -19.16 20.91 -11.02
CA VAL A 98 -19.87 19.79 -10.39
C VAL A 98 -19.01 19.06 -9.36
N ALA A 99 -17.91 19.67 -8.92
CA ALA A 99 -16.89 19.02 -8.09
C ALA A 99 -17.41 18.51 -6.74
N SER A 100 -18.42 19.16 -6.16
CA SER A 100 -19.07 18.68 -4.93
C SER A 100 -19.88 17.41 -5.13
N LYS A 101 -20.48 17.22 -6.32
CA LYS A 101 -21.25 16.01 -6.69
C LYS A 101 -20.34 14.89 -7.15
N TYR A 102 -19.23 15.23 -7.81
CA TYR A 102 -18.30 14.31 -8.44
C TYR A 102 -16.85 14.58 -8.03
N PRO A 103 -16.45 14.30 -6.78
CA PRO A 103 -15.09 14.49 -6.33
C PRO A 103 -14.12 13.62 -7.15
N LEU A 104 -13.00 14.21 -7.56
CA LEU A 104 -11.98 13.59 -8.41
C LEU A 104 -10.82 13.04 -7.57
N PHE A 105 -10.46 11.79 -7.83
CA PHE A 105 -9.32 11.08 -7.26
C PHE A 105 -8.39 10.64 -8.38
N ILE A 106 -7.09 10.71 -8.15
CA ILE A 106 -6.07 10.18 -9.06
C ILE A 106 -5.27 9.17 -8.27
N THR A 107 -5.27 7.91 -8.70
CA THR A 107 -4.56 6.83 -8.01
C THR A 107 -3.34 6.42 -8.82
N GLN A 108 -2.18 6.49 -8.17
CA GLN A 108 -0.92 5.99 -8.70
C GLN A 108 -0.36 4.95 -7.72
N HIS A 109 -0.68 3.68 -7.96
CA HIS A 109 -0.19 2.59 -7.13
C HIS A 109 1.14 2.06 -7.66
N LEU A 110 2.23 2.38 -6.95
CA LEU A 110 3.53 1.76 -7.17
C LEU A 110 3.59 0.46 -6.38
N ASP A 111 3.34 -0.65 -7.08
CA ASP A 111 3.38 -1.98 -6.52
C ASP A 111 4.79 -2.57 -6.61
N PHE A 112 5.49 -2.59 -5.47
CA PHE A 112 6.85 -3.13 -5.34
C PHE A 112 6.87 -4.62 -4.95
N GLU A 113 5.71 -5.21 -4.63
CA GLU A 113 5.65 -6.58 -4.18
C GLU A 113 5.79 -7.55 -5.37
N PRO A 114 6.56 -8.64 -5.23
CA PRO A 114 6.68 -9.64 -6.27
C PRO A 114 5.34 -10.34 -6.51
N VAL A 115 4.92 -10.35 -7.77
CA VAL A 115 3.71 -11.03 -8.21
C VAL A 115 4.01 -12.50 -8.44
N HIS A 116 3.25 -13.36 -7.79
CA HIS A 116 3.24 -14.80 -8.06
C HIS A 116 2.05 -15.12 -8.97
N THR A 117 2.33 -15.69 -10.14
CA THR A 117 1.30 -16.13 -11.07
C THR A 117 0.79 -17.51 -10.65
N GLU A 118 -0.51 -17.76 -10.78
CA GLU A 118 -1.09 -19.08 -10.50
C GLU A 118 -0.55 -20.14 -11.45
N ARG A 119 -0.24 -19.76 -12.70
CA ARG A 119 0.26 -20.67 -13.73
C ARG A 119 1.49 -20.12 -14.44
N PRO A 120 2.43 -20.99 -14.86
CA PRO A 120 3.53 -20.59 -15.72
C PRO A 120 3.03 -19.98 -17.03
N GLY A 121 3.56 -18.83 -17.43
CA GLY A 121 3.24 -18.15 -18.69
C GLY A 121 2.15 -17.08 -18.60
N GLU A 122 1.55 -16.86 -17.43
CA GLU A 122 0.61 -15.76 -17.24
C GLU A 122 1.31 -14.39 -17.20
N LEU A 123 0.62 -13.37 -17.68
CA LEU A 123 1.17 -12.03 -17.77
C LEU A 123 1.08 -11.31 -16.42
N ILE A 124 2.24 -11.11 -15.79
CA ILE A 124 2.42 -10.38 -14.53
C ILE A 124 1.74 -8.99 -14.57
N ALA A 125 1.71 -8.34 -15.73
CA ALA A 125 1.06 -7.04 -15.90
C ALA A 125 -0.41 -7.04 -15.47
N TYR A 126 -1.18 -8.08 -15.80
CA TYR A 126 -2.60 -8.15 -15.43
C TYR A 126 -2.81 -8.30 -13.93
N TYR A 127 -1.94 -9.05 -13.25
CA TYR A 127 -1.97 -9.15 -11.79
C TYR A 127 -1.69 -7.79 -11.13
N LYS A 128 -0.72 -7.02 -11.66
CA LYS A 128 -0.44 -5.66 -11.16
C LYS A 128 -1.62 -4.72 -11.38
N ILE A 129 -2.24 -4.76 -12.56
CA ILE A 129 -3.44 -3.98 -12.86
C ILE A 129 -4.57 -4.38 -11.92
N ALA A 130 -4.87 -5.67 -11.78
CA ALA A 130 -5.92 -6.15 -10.88
C ALA A 130 -5.70 -5.73 -9.42
N ARG A 131 -4.45 -5.79 -8.92
CA ARG A 131 -4.09 -5.32 -7.58
C ARG A 131 -4.28 -3.81 -7.43
N HIS A 132 -3.92 -3.03 -8.45
CA HIS A 132 -4.14 -1.59 -8.46
C HIS A 132 -5.64 -1.24 -8.37
N TYR A 133 -6.48 -1.89 -9.19
CA TYR A 133 -7.93 -1.72 -9.12
C TYR A 133 -8.48 -2.11 -7.75
N LYS A 134 -8.10 -3.27 -7.21
CA LYS A 134 -8.50 -3.70 -5.87
C LYS A 134 -8.17 -2.63 -4.83
N TRP A 135 -6.93 -2.15 -4.83
CA TRP A 135 -6.47 -1.15 -3.85
C TRP A 135 -7.26 0.16 -3.96
N ALA A 136 -7.45 0.69 -5.18
CA ALA A 136 -8.19 1.93 -5.41
C ALA A 136 -9.66 1.82 -4.97
N LEU A 137 -10.32 0.71 -5.30
CA LEU A 137 -11.70 0.46 -4.90
C LEU A 137 -11.84 0.23 -3.40
N ASP A 138 -10.87 -0.41 -2.74
CA ASP A 138 -10.83 -0.52 -1.28
C ASP A 138 -10.75 0.87 -0.62
N GLN A 139 -9.97 1.80 -1.17
CA GLN A 139 -9.95 3.17 -0.67
C GLN A 139 -11.32 3.85 -0.83
N LEU A 140 -11.93 3.78 -2.02
CA LEU A 140 -13.15 4.54 -2.31
C LEU A 140 -14.39 3.98 -1.61
N PHE A 141 -14.58 2.67 -1.65
CA PHE A 141 -15.76 2.02 -1.06
C PHE A 141 -15.63 1.82 0.44
N HIS A 142 -14.50 1.28 0.94
CA HIS A 142 -14.38 0.92 2.36
C HIS A 142 -13.90 2.07 3.23
N LYS A 143 -12.94 2.87 2.75
CA LYS A 143 -12.36 3.97 3.55
C LYS A 143 -13.13 5.28 3.40
N HIS A 144 -13.54 5.62 2.18
CA HIS A 144 -14.26 6.87 1.90
C HIS A 144 -15.79 6.70 1.83
N ASN A 145 -16.29 5.45 1.89
CA ASN A 145 -17.70 5.12 2.01
C ASN A 145 -18.58 5.70 0.89
N PHE A 146 -18.04 5.80 -0.33
CA PHE A 146 -18.81 6.17 -1.51
C PHE A 146 -19.75 5.03 -1.91
N SER A 147 -20.97 5.35 -2.32
CA SER A 147 -21.93 4.35 -2.82
C SER A 147 -21.74 4.03 -4.30
N ARG A 148 -21.09 4.94 -5.05
CA ARG A 148 -20.87 4.84 -6.49
C ARG A 148 -19.52 5.41 -6.87
N VAL A 149 -18.85 4.74 -7.81
CA VAL A 149 -17.56 5.15 -8.35
C VAL A 149 -17.63 5.10 -9.88
N ILE A 150 -17.09 6.13 -10.53
CA ILE A 150 -16.84 6.21 -11.97
C ILE A 150 -15.34 6.02 -12.16
N ILE A 151 -14.93 5.03 -12.94
CA ILE A 151 -13.52 4.68 -13.16
C ILE A 151 -13.11 5.15 -14.55
N LEU A 152 -11.97 5.84 -14.63
CA LEU A 152 -11.33 6.31 -15.85
C LEU A 152 -9.89 5.80 -15.91
N GLU A 153 -9.38 5.57 -17.11
CA GLU A 153 -7.96 5.27 -17.34
C GLU A 153 -7.17 6.55 -17.68
N ASP A 154 -5.84 6.50 -17.55
CA ASP A 154 -4.97 7.66 -17.76
C ASP A 154 -4.86 8.13 -19.22
N ASP A 155 -5.46 7.42 -20.17
CA ASP A 155 -5.46 7.75 -21.60
C ASP A 155 -6.84 8.04 -22.21
N MET A 156 -7.80 8.46 -21.37
CA MET A 156 -9.15 8.84 -21.80
C MET A 156 -9.34 10.35 -21.93
N GLU A 157 -10.06 10.78 -22.98
CA GLU A 157 -10.62 12.13 -23.07
C GLU A 157 -12.13 12.08 -22.82
N ILE A 158 -12.65 13.02 -22.02
CA ILE A 158 -14.06 13.04 -21.62
C ILE A 158 -14.89 13.98 -22.49
N ALA A 159 -16.13 13.58 -22.75
CA ALA A 159 -17.12 14.39 -23.46
C ALA A 159 -17.71 15.49 -22.57
N ALA A 160 -18.33 16.49 -23.20
CA ALA A 160 -18.92 17.64 -22.50
C ALA A 160 -20.14 17.27 -21.63
N ASP A 161 -20.81 16.18 -21.96
CA ASP A 161 -22.01 15.62 -21.31
C ASP A 161 -21.70 14.43 -20.40
N PHE A 162 -20.44 14.25 -20.00
CA PHE A 162 -19.99 13.11 -19.19
C PHE A 162 -20.54 13.12 -17.74
N PHE A 163 -20.72 14.30 -17.13
CA PHE A 163 -21.08 14.46 -15.72
C PHE A 163 -22.56 14.75 -15.47
#